data_AF-L8WNU7-F1
#
_entry.id   AF-L8WNU7-F1
#
_cell.length_a   1.000
_cell.length_b   1.000
_cell.length_c   1.000
_cell.angle_alpha   90.00
_cell.angle_beta   90.00
_cell.angle_gamma   90.00
#
_symmetry.space_group_name_H-M   'P 1'
#
loop_
_entity.id
_entity.type
_entity.pdbx_description
1 polymer ?
#
loop_
_entity_poly.entity_id
_entity_poly.type
_entity_poly.pdbx_seq_one_letter_code
_entity_poly.pdbx_strand_id
1 'polypeptide(L)'
;MTELRRRSNEMIYFRVPQLTRDSVPVESRPYLVSIALAAIAQVIDMDDASLKHAREPLFSAPSMQTAGNCDFTTLNHKRIFPSAQATLFTLLISASQVMSTTLQGLNVTPGSPSSISSNSTHSTITVQALPGTDLWRKPPSTVSTNAPAYVVYRPLRTFKRARVTVGADWTRLYDQGGLVFYINSLGLEGEKYESWVKTGIEQFDGKPNVGTVATPGEGYSDWSLVATGGRNATIEVEPEQGGPSLYVYLVEGEKRTLIREVTWVFQEKHDQLLGVGVYAARPTKVQGEEAGKGDALSVNFEGLEIEWTE
;
A
#
# COMPACT_ATOMS: atom_id res chain seq x y z
N MET A 1 -36.02 -31.44 -46.68
CA MET A 1 -36.02 -31.17 -45.22
C MET A 1 -34.57 -30.92 -44.83
N THR A 2 -34.07 -29.68 -44.87
CA THR A 2 -34.17 -28.65 -43.79
C THR A 2 -33.62 -29.24 -42.49
N GLU A 3 -32.42 -28.87 -42.00
CA GLU A 3 -32.14 -27.64 -41.21
C GLU A 3 -30.59 -27.47 -41.05
N LEU A 4 -29.95 -26.38 -41.50
CA LEU A 4 -29.51 -25.20 -40.72
C LEU A 4 -28.77 -25.51 -39.39
N ARG A 5 -27.43 -25.46 -39.35
CA ARG A 5 -26.52 -24.30 -39.11
C ARG A 5 -26.25 -24.01 -37.62
N ARG A 6 -25.01 -24.25 -37.15
CA ARG A 6 -24.14 -23.20 -36.60
C ARG A 6 -22.67 -23.62 -36.58
N ARG A 7 -21.84 -22.68 -37.05
CA ARG A 7 -20.40 -22.81 -37.33
C ARG A 7 -19.55 -22.46 -36.11
N SER A 8 -18.36 -23.05 -36.12
CA SER A 8 -17.12 -22.76 -35.40
C SER A 8 -16.88 -21.31 -34.95
N ASN A 9 -16.50 -21.15 -33.68
CA ASN A 9 -15.74 -20.00 -33.19
C ASN A 9 -14.25 -20.29 -33.40
N GLU A 10 -13.71 -19.96 -34.57
CA GLU A 10 -12.27 -19.73 -34.75
C GLU A 10 -11.99 -18.26 -34.45
N MET A 11 -11.19 -17.99 -33.42
CA MET A 11 -10.72 -16.66 -33.09
C MET A 11 -9.49 -16.36 -33.98
N ILE A 12 -9.68 -15.49 -34.97
CA ILE A 12 -8.64 -15.01 -35.87
C ILE A 12 -7.77 -14.00 -35.11
N TYR A 13 -6.51 -14.34 -34.85
CA TYR A 13 -5.52 -13.40 -34.32
C TYR A 13 -5.03 -12.48 -35.44
N PHE A 14 -5.31 -11.17 -35.33
CA PHE A 14 -4.65 -10.16 -36.16
C PHE A 14 -3.29 -9.81 -35.54
N ARG A 15 -2.22 -10.15 -36.25
CA ARG A 15 -0.85 -9.75 -35.94
C ARG A 15 -0.64 -8.30 -36.38
N VAL A 16 -0.53 -7.38 -35.44
CA VAL A 16 -0.13 -6.00 -35.73
C VAL A 16 1.40 -5.98 -35.98
N PRO A 17 1.89 -5.49 -37.12
CA PRO A 17 3.33 -5.37 -37.36
C PRO A 17 3.93 -4.32 -36.41
N GLN A 18 5.08 -4.64 -35.81
CA GLN A 18 5.88 -3.65 -35.08
C GLN A 18 6.35 -2.58 -36.05
N LEU A 19 5.91 -1.33 -35.84
CA LEU A 19 6.46 -0.16 -36.51
C LEU A 19 7.80 0.17 -35.85
N THR A 20 8.87 -0.05 -36.61
CA THR A 20 10.21 0.43 -36.29
C THR A 20 10.19 1.95 -36.21
N ARG A 21 10.78 2.48 -35.14
CA ARG A 21 10.88 3.90 -34.81
C ARG A 21 11.89 4.58 -35.73
N ASP A 22 11.55 4.76 -37.01
CA ASP A 22 12.25 5.64 -37.96
C ASP A 22 11.41 5.78 -39.24
N SER A 23 10.42 6.68 -39.24
CA SER A 23 9.90 7.38 -40.44
C SER A 23 8.56 8.11 -40.20
N VAL A 24 8.55 9.31 -39.59
CA VAL A 24 7.54 10.37 -39.87
C VAL A 24 8.16 11.76 -39.60
N PRO A 25 8.03 12.76 -40.50
CA PRO A 25 8.61 14.10 -40.33
C PRO A 25 7.91 14.96 -39.27
N VAL A 26 8.67 15.88 -38.67
CA VAL A 26 8.22 16.91 -37.73
C VAL A 26 7.47 18.00 -38.49
N GLU A 27 6.14 17.91 -38.58
CA GLU A 27 5.19 19.03 -38.69
C GLU A 27 3.75 18.51 -38.87
N SER A 28 3.01 18.37 -37.76
CA SER A 28 1.53 18.36 -37.68
C SER A 28 1.06 17.99 -36.26
N ARG A 29 1.31 18.90 -35.31
CA ARG A 29 0.65 18.90 -33.99
C ARG A 29 -0.26 20.13 -33.95
N PRO A 30 -1.48 20.06 -34.53
CA PRO A 30 -2.66 20.10 -33.65
C PRO A 30 -3.93 19.49 -34.30
N TYR A 31 -4.04 18.16 -34.47
CA TYR A 31 -5.33 17.55 -34.86
C TYR A 31 -5.65 16.20 -34.20
N LEU A 32 -4.80 15.71 -33.29
CA LEU A 32 -5.03 14.43 -32.58
C LEU A 32 -5.67 14.57 -31.19
N VAL A 33 -5.92 15.79 -30.70
CA VAL A 33 -6.57 16.01 -29.39
C VAL A 33 -8.11 16.03 -29.51
N SER A 34 -8.68 16.28 -30.70
CA SER A 34 -10.14 16.40 -30.85
C SER A 34 -10.90 15.09 -31.03
N ILE A 35 -10.24 13.97 -31.38
CA ILE A 35 -10.93 12.67 -31.56
C ILE A 35 -11.01 11.88 -30.23
N ALA A 36 -10.07 12.08 -29.30
CA ALA A 36 -10.09 11.40 -28.00
C ALA A 36 -11.15 11.96 -27.04
N LEU A 37 -11.49 13.25 -27.13
CA LEU A 37 -12.52 13.86 -26.27
C LEU A 37 -13.96 13.52 -26.68
N ALA A 38 -14.21 13.15 -27.94
CA ALA A 38 -15.56 12.78 -28.39
C ALA A 38 -15.97 11.36 -27.96
N ALA A 39 -15.01 10.47 -27.67
CA ALA A 39 -15.29 9.10 -27.25
C ALA A 39 -15.63 8.96 -25.75
N ILE A 40 -15.29 9.95 -24.91
CA ILE A 40 -15.57 9.92 -23.46
C ILE A 40 -16.98 10.48 -23.16
N ALA A 41 -17.57 11.26 -24.06
CA ALA A 41 -18.89 11.88 -23.86
C ALA A 41 -20.08 10.94 -24.13
N GLN A 42 -19.88 9.69 -24.58
CA GLN A 42 -20.96 8.72 -24.80
C GLN A 42 -21.18 7.73 -23.64
N VAL A 43 -20.46 7.87 -22.53
CA VAL A 43 -20.55 6.95 -21.37
C VAL A 43 -20.97 7.66 -20.07
N ILE A 44 -21.31 8.95 -20.11
CA ILE A 44 -21.79 9.68 -18.93
C ILE A 44 -23.11 10.36 -19.28
N ASP A 45 -24.19 9.79 -18.76
CA ASP A 45 -25.52 10.41 -18.69
C ASP A 45 -25.43 11.53 -17.63
N MET A 46 -25.27 12.79 -18.07
CA MET A 46 -25.27 13.96 -17.18
C MET A 46 -26.00 15.14 -17.85
N ASP A 47 -26.98 15.67 -17.11
CA ASP A 47 -27.94 16.71 -17.51
C ASP A 47 -27.33 18.03 -18.00
N ASP A 48 -27.97 18.58 -19.03
CA ASP A 48 -27.60 19.75 -19.85
C ASP A 48 -27.91 21.10 -19.17
N ALA A 49 -27.21 21.43 -18.09
CA ALA A 49 -27.37 22.75 -17.45
C ALA A 49 -26.08 23.47 -16.98
N SER A 50 -24.89 22.87 -17.11
CA SER A 50 -23.67 23.43 -16.47
C SER A 50 -22.57 23.92 -17.41
N LEU A 51 -22.80 23.99 -18.73
CA LEU A 51 -21.83 24.49 -19.71
C LEU A 51 -22.21 25.86 -20.28
N LYS A 52 -22.39 26.84 -19.39
CA LYS A 52 -22.37 28.27 -19.74
C LYS A 52 -21.71 29.05 -18.61
N HIS A 53 -20.37 29.12 -18.59
CA HIS A 53 -19.55 30.24 -18.10
C HIS A 53 -18.06 29.83 -18.13
N ALA A 54 -17.43 29.92 -19.29
CA ALA A 54 -15.97 29.87 -19.41
C ALA A 54 -15.52 30.49 -20.75
N ARG A 55 -15.72 31.79 -20.91
CA ARG A 55 -15.07 32.60 -21.94
C ARG A 55 -14.92 34.01 -21.41
N GLU A 56 -13.73 34.38 -20.92
CA GLU A 56 -13.12 35.72 -21.10
C GLU A 56 -11.59 35.64 -20.86
N PRO A 57 -10.76 36.35 -21.66
CA PRO A 57 -9.33 36.46 -21.43
C PRO A 57 -8.97 37.75 -20.67
N LEU A 58 -8.06 37.68 -19.70
CA LEU A 58 -7.50 38.84 -19.00
C LEU A 58 -6.05 39.11 -19.46
N PHE A 59 -5.84 40.26 -20.08
CA PHE A 59 -4.54 40.93 -20.24
C PHE A 59 -4.60 42.25 -19.47
N SER A 60 -3.56 42.59 -18.69
CA SER A 60 -3.00 43.94 -18.49
C SER A 60 -2.03 43.99 -17.31
N ALA A 61 -0.80 44.48 -17.56
CA ALA A 61 0.17 44.91 -16.55
C ALA A 61 0.19 46.45 -16.48
N PRO A 62 0.67 47.05 -15.37
CA PRO A 62 1.67 48.11 -15.54
C PRO A 62 2.78 48.15 -14.46
N SER A 63 3.69 49.09 -14.71
CA SER A 63 5.10 49.27 -14.34
C SER A 63 5.44 49.96 -13.00
N MET A 64 6.58 49.56 -12.43
CA MET A 64 7.73 50.32 -11.89
C MET A 64 7.59 51.82 -11.53
N GLN A 65 8.00 52.20 -10.30
CA GLN A 65 8.70 53.45 -9.97
C GLN A 65 9.45 53.38 -8.62
N THR A 66 10.57 54.11 -8.54
CA THR A 66 11.61 54.16 -7.50
C THR A 66 11.64 55.52 -6.79
N ALA A 67 12.36 55.54 -5.64
CA ALA A 67 13.09 56.66 -4.99
C ALA A 67 12.41 57.47 -3.86
N GLY A 68 13.19 57.73 -2.80
CA GLY A 68 13.01 58.88 -1.89
C GLY A 68 13.42 58.68 -0.42
N ASN A 69 14.70 58.92 -0.11
CA ASN A 69 15.23 59.14 1.26
C ASN A 69 14.82 60.54 1.78
N CYS A 70 14.69 60.73 3.11
CA CYS A 70 15.24 61.86 3.90
C CYS A 70 14.87 61.80 5.40
N ASP A 71 15.86 62.12 6.23
CA ASP A 71 15.94 62.13 7.71
C ASP A 71 15.30 63.35 8.41
N PHE A 72 15.03 63.25 9.74
CA PHE A 72 15.69 63.99 10.87
C PHE A 72 14.80 64.13 12.16
N THR A 73 15.34 63.58 13.27
CA THR A 73 15.41 64.08 14.69
C THR A 73 14.27 64.13 15.73
N THR A 74 14.59 63.45 16.87
CA THR A 74 14.41 63.78 18.32
C THR A 74 13.00 63.85 18.94
N LEU A 75 12.69 63.30 20.14
CA LEU A 75 13.35 63.44 21.45
C LEU A 75 12.82 62.43 22.49
N ASN A 76 13.63 62.20 23.52
CA ASN A 76 13.52 61.30 24.68
C ASN A 76 12.21 61.30 25.50
N HIS A 77 11.80 60.13 26.02
CA HIS A 77 11.69 59.91 27.48
C HIS A 77 11.73 58.43 27.87
N LYS A 78 12.66 58.11 28.79
CA LYS A 78 12.79 56.84 29.51
C LYS A 78 11.53 56.57 30.35
N ARG A 79 11.00 55.34 30.31
CA ARG A 79 10.50 54.63 31.49
C ARG A 79 10.81 53.13 31.37
N ILE A 80 11.49 52.63 32.39
CA ILE A 80 11.87 51.23 32.59
C ILE A 80 10.68 50.50 33.23
N PHE A 81 10.48 49.25 32.82
CA PHE A 81 9.47 48.26 33.19
C PHE A 81 9.32 48.01 34.71
N PRO A 82 8.23 47.33 35.15
CA PRO A 82 8.35 45.86 35.26
C PRO A 82 7.13 45.05 34.77
N SER A 83 7.48 43.91 34.17
CA SER A 83 6.83 42.59 34.23
C SER A 83 5.30 42.47 34.21
N ALA A 84 4.78 41.95 33.10
CA ALA A 84 3.98 40.72 33.06
C ALA A 84 3.71 40.37 31.59
N GLN A 85 4.65 39.69 30.93
CA GLN A 85 4.31 38.98 29.70
C GLN A 85 3.51 37.75 30.12
N ALA A 86 2.19 37.84 29.98
CA ALA A 86 1.33 36.67 29.98
C ALA A 86 1.56 35.93 28.65
N THR A 87 2.48 34.97 28.66
CA THR A 87 2.68 34.04 27.56
C THR A 87 1.47 33.10 27.53
N LEU A 88 0.48 33.39 26.69
CA LEU A 88 -0.53 32.40 26.30
C LEU A 88 0.17 31.35 25.44
N PHE A 89 0.62 30.26 26.07
CA PHE A 89 0.88 29.01 25.38
C PHE A 89 -0.48 28.38 25.07
N THR A 90 -1.01 28.66 23.88
CA THR A 90 -2.13 27.88 23.35
C THR A 90 -1.57 26.53 22.91
N LEU A 91 -1.66 25.54 23.79
CA LEU A 91 -1.42 24.15 23.46
C LEU A 91 -2.53 23.71 22.50
N LEU A 92 -2.29 23.82 21.19
CA LEU A 92 -3.09 23.13 20.18
C LEU A 92 -2.81 21.64 20.34
N ILE A 93 -3.58 20.98 21.20
CA ILE A 93 -3.74 19.54 21.12
C ILE A 93 -4.51 19.30 19.81
N SER A 94 -3.81 18.93 18.75
CA SER A 94 -4.47 18.35 17.59
C SER A 94 -5.12 17.06 18.09
N ALA A 95 -6.44 17.09 18.28
CA ALA A 95 -7.21 15.87 18.34
C ALA A 95 -7.07 15.23 16.96
N SER A 96 -6.07 14.37 16.78
CA SER A 96 -6.05 13.44 15.66
C SER A 96 -7.33 12.63 15.80
N GLN A 97 -8.32 12.93 14.95
CA GLN A 97 -9.44 12.02 14.77
C GLN A 97 -8.81 10.71 14.33
N VAL A 98 -8.78 9.72 15.21
CA VAL A 98 -8.34 8.37 14.86
C VAL A 98 -9.41 7.86 13.91
N MET A 99 -9.18 8.07 12.61
CA MET A 99 -10.01 7.51 11.56
C MET A 99 -9.93 6.00 11.71
N SER A 100 -11.04 5.42 12.14
CA SER A 100 -11.17 3.97 12.26
C SER A 100 -10.96 3.34 10.88
N THR A 101 -9.92 2.52 10.73
CA THR A 101 -9.65 1.84 9.46
C THR A 101 -10.26 0.45 9.50
N THR A 102 -11.23 0.20 8.62
CA THR A 102 -11.79 -1.13 8.44
C THR A 102 -10.90 -1.96 7.53
N LEU A 103 -10.36 -3.05 8.05
CA LEU A 103 -9.60 -4.05 7.31
C LEU A 103 -10.53 -5.19 6.91
N GLN A 104 -10.43 -5.62 5.67
CA GLN A 104 -11.25 -6.65 5.05
C GLN A 104 -10.51 -7.98 5.05
N GLY A 105 -11.22 -9.04 5.43
CA GLY A 105 -10.66 -10.38 5.56
C GLY A 105 -10.46 -11.07 4.22
N LEU A 106 -9.29 -11.67 4.01
CA LEU A 106 -8.94 -12.54 2.89
C LEU A 106 -8.60 -13.92 3.42
N ASN A 107 -9.13 -14.98 2.80
CA ASN A 107 -8.88 -16.38 3.18
C ASN A 107 -9.05 -16.67 4.68
N VAL A 108 -9.93 -15.93 5.38
CA VAL A 108 -10.02 -16.00 6.84
C VAL A 108 -10.45 -17.40 7.29
N THR A 109 -9.84 -17.85 8.38
CA THR A 109 -10.17 -19.15 9.01
C THR A 109 -11.66 -19.20 9.37
N PRO A 110 -12.38 -20.31 9.12
CA PRO A 110 -13.80 -20.42 9.45
C PRO A 110 -14.12 -20.00 10.89
N GLY A 111 -15.14 -19.15 11.06
CA GLY A 111 -15.51 -18.58 12.35
C GLY A 111 -14.80 -17.26 12.71
N SER A 112 -13.77 -16.86 11.95
CA SER A 112 -13.15 -15.54 12.08
C SER A 112 -14.05 -14.46 11.43
N PRO A 113 -14.02 -13.20 11.91
CA PRO A 113 -14.83 -12.13 11.34
C PRO A 113 -14.40 -11.82 9.90
N SER A 114 -15.34 -11.42 9.03
CA SER A 114 -15.04 -11.06 7.64
C SER A 114 -14.38 -9.69 7.49
N SER A 115 -14.46 -8.85 8.51
CA SER A 115 -13.76 -7.57 8.58
C SER A 115 -13.50 -7.22 10.05
N ILE A 116 -12.47 -6.42 10.27
CA ILE A 116 -12.10 -5.91 11.59
C ILE A 116 -11.94 -4.40 11.51
N SER A 117 -12.30 -3.72 12.58
CA SER A 117 -12.13 -2.27 12.69
C SER A 117 -10.92 -2.02 13.59
N SER A 118 -9.92 -1.31 13.06
CA SER A 118 -8.77 -0.82 13.84
C SER A 118 -9.07 0.61 14.27
N ASN A 119 -9.45 0.78 15.54
CA ASN A 119 -10.00 2.03 16.06
C ASN A 119 -8.98 2.83 16.89
N SER A 120 -7.79 2.27 17.14
CA SER A 120 -6.80 2.85 18.05
C SER A 120 -5.41 2.20 17.87
N THR A 121 -4.36 2.95 18.15
CA THR A 121 -2.97 2.46 18.31
C THR A 121 -2.82 1.42 19.43
N HIS A 122 -3.86 1.18 20.22
CA HIS A 122 -3.91 0.18 21.28
C HIS A 122 -4.86 -1.00 20.99
N SER A 123 -5.47 -1.10 19.81
CA SER A 123 -6.30 -2.26 19.48
C SER A 123 -5.43 -3.47 19.13
N THR A 124 -5.72 -4.61 19.77
CA THR A 124 -5.13 -5.90 19.42
C THR A 124 -5.98 -6.57 18.34
N ILE A 125 -5.33 -7.01 17.27
CA ILE A 125 -5.92 -7.83 16.23
C ILE A 125 -5.38 -9.25 16.38
N THR A 126 -6.23 -10.26 16.27
CA THR A 126 -5.80 -11.66 16.24
C THR A 126 -6.18 -12.28 14.90
N VAL A 127 -5.21 -12.90 14.23
CA VAL A 127 -5.41 -13.67 13.00
C VAL A 127 -5.13 -15.13 13.28
N GLN A 128 -6.10 -15.99 12.96
CA GLN A 128 -5.95 -17.42 13.09
C GLN A 128 -5.55 -18.06 11.76
N ALA A 129 -4.53 -18.90 11.76
CA ALA A 129 -4.06 -19.65 10.60
C ALA A 129 -4.09 -21.15 10.85
N LEU A 130 -4.89 -21.86 10.05
CA LEU A 130 -4.96 -23.32 10.09
C LEU A 130 -3.75 -23.96 9.38
N PRO A 131 -3.44 -25.23 9.68
CA PRO A 131 -2.37 -25.98 9.02
C PRO A 131 -2.53 -26.03 7.49
N GLY A 132 -1.41 -25.90 6.77
CA GLY A 132 -1.36 -25.85 5.32
C GLY A 132 -1.71 -24.49 4.70
N THR A 133 -1.72 -23.42 5.49
CA THR A 133 -1.83 -22.04 4.99
C THR A 133 -0.44 -21.46 4.73
N ASP A 134 -0.25 -20.79 3.59
CA ASP A 134 1.00 -20.11 3.23
C ASP A 134 0.78 -19.07 2.12
N LEU A 135 1.73 -18.15 2.00
CA LEU A 135 1.83 -17.16 0.92
C LEU A 135 3.24 -17.25 0.32
N TRP A 136 3.40 -18.07 -0.71
CA TRP A 136 4.70 -18.51 -1.21
C TRP A 136 4.63 -18.97 -2.66
N ARG A 137 5.70 -18.75 -3.42
CA ARG A 137 5.83 -19.20 -4.81
C ARG A 137 7.22 -19.75 -5.06
N LYS A 138 7.31 -21.03 -5.40
CA LYS A 138 8.59 -21.74 -5.65
C LYS A 138 8.53 -22.51 -6.97
N PRO A 139 9.60 -22.47 -7.78
CA PRO A 139 9.66 -23.29 -8.97
C PRO A 139 9.67 -24.79 -8.62
N PRO A 140 9.21 -25.66 -9.53
CA PRO A 140 8.67 -25.31 -10.86
C PRO A 140 7.17 -24.96 -10.85
N SER A 141 6.42 -25.29 -9.79
CA SER A 141 4.95 -25.20 -9.82
C SER A 141 4.30 -24.97 -8.46
N THR A 142 5.07 -24.74 -7.39
CA THR A 142 4.49 -24.52 -6.06
C THR A 142 3.99 -23.08 -5.95
N VAL A 143 2.69 -22.94 -5.72
CA VAL A 143 2.04 -21.65 -5.47
C VAL A 143 1.08 -21.83 -4.30
N SER A 144 1.24 -20.99 -3.28
CA SER A 144 0.30 -20.89 -2.16
C SER A 144 -0.06 -19.42 -1.96
N THR A 145 -1.35 -19.14 -1.88
CA THR A 145 -1.90 -17.78 -1.70
C THR A 145 -3.12 -17.83 -0.77
N ASN A 146 -3.16 -18.82 0.12
CA ASN A 146 -4.30 -19.11 1.01
C ASN A 146 -4.07 -18.65 2.45
N ALA A 147 -2.99 -17.89 2.71
CA ALA A 147 -2.75 -17.31 4.03
C ALA A 147 -3.90 -16.36 4.42
N PRO A 148 -4.49 -16.50 5.62
CA PRO A 148 -5.46 -15.56 6.13
C PRO A 148 -4.83 -14.19 6.38
N ALA A 149 -5.53 -13.14 5.95
CA ALA A 149 -5.11 -11.77 6.12
C ALA A 149 -6.28 -10.82 6.37
N TYR A 150 -6.00 -9.67 6.96
CA TYR A 150 -6.92 -8.53 7.03
C TYR A 150 -6.23 -7.30 6.45
N VAL A 151 -6.80 -6.74 5.38
CA VAL A 151 -6.16 -5.67 4.60
C VAL A 151 -7.10 -4.54 4.25
N VAL A 152 -6.55 -3.35 4.04
CA VAL A 152 -7.24 -2.20 3.43
C VAL A 152 -6.61 -1.93 2.07
N TYR A 153 -7.45 -1.60 1.09
CA TYR A 153 -7.00 -1.21 -0.25
C TYR A 153 -7.13 0.30 -0.45
N ARG A 154 -6.06 0.89 -0.95
CA ARG A 154 -5.97 2.29 -1.38
C ARG A 154 -5.05 2.40 -2.61
N PRO A 155 -5.09 3.50 -3.36
CA PRO A 155 -4.16 3.71 -4.46
C PRO A 155 -2.70 3.54 -4.01
N LEU A 156 -1.90 2.77 -4.74
CA LEU A 156 -0.55 2.40 -4.33
C LEU A 156 0.34 3.62 -4.01
N ARG A 157 0.16 4.71 -4.77
CA ARG A 157 0.93 5.96 -4.63
C ARG A 157 0.60 6.77 -3.38
N THR A 158 -0.49 6.47 -2.68
CA THR A 158 -0.82 7.17 -1.44
C THR A 158 -0.19 6.51 -0.22
N PHE A 159 0.42 5.33 -0.33
CA PHE A 159 1.02 4.67 0.83
C PHE A 159 2.22 5.47 1.38
N LYS A 160 2.28 5.63 2.70
CA LYS A 160 3.40 6.29 3.40
C LYS A 160 4.14 5.35 4.33
N ARG A 161 3.42 4.61 5.17
CA ARG A 161 4.03 3.79 6.22
C ARG A 161 3.06 2.72 6.70
N ALA A 162 3.59 1.57 7.10
CA ALA A 162 2.88 0.62 7.93
C ALA A 162 3.79 0.16 9.08
N ARG A 163 3.23 0.04 10.28
CA ARG A 163 3.94 -0.43 11.48
C ARG A 163 3.06 -1.35 12.28
N VAL A 164 3.63 -2.42 12.82
CA VAL A 164 2.92 -3.30 13.76
C VAL A 164 3.90 -4.05 14.66
N THR A 165 3.48 -4.35 15.88
CA THR A 165 4.15 -5.34 16.73
C THR A 165 3.42 -6.67 16.59
N VAL A 166 4.13 -7.71 16.15
CA VAL A 166 3.59 -9.05 15.95
C VAL A 166 4.15 -10.01 16.99
N GLY A 167 3.33 -10.92 17.50
CA GLY A 167 3.74 -11.98 18.41
C GLY A 167 2.80 -13.17 18.43
N ALA A 168 3.34 -14.35 18.70
CA ALA A 168 2.59 -15.59 18.87
C ALA A 168 3.43 -16.62 19.64
N ASP A 169 2.80 -17.73 19.99
CA ASP A 169 3.51 -18.95 20.37
C ASP A 169 3.88 -19.75 19.11
N TRP A 170 5.05 -19.41 18.55
CA TRP A 170 5.62 -20.07 17.38
C TRP A 170 6.06 -21.49 17.73
N THR A 171 5.25 -22.48 17.36
CA THR A 171 5.38 -23.87 17.84
C THR A 171 5.80 -24.83 16.74
N ARG A 172 5.59 -24.47 15.47
CA ARG A 172 5.89 -25.32 14.33
C ARG A 172 6.86 -24.64 13.37
N LEU A 173 7.65 -25.45 12.68
CA LEU A 173 8.50 -24.96 11.60
C LEU A 173 7.65 -24.19 10.57
N TYR A 174 8.11 -23.02 10.18
CA TYR A 174 7.44 -22.07 9.30
C TYR A 174 6.15 -21.43 9.84
N ASP A 175 5.82 -21.53 11.13
CA ASP A 175 4.77 -20.65 11.69
C ASP A 175 5.16 -19.18 11.42
N GLN A 176 4.22 -18.40 10.89
CA GLN A 176 4.47 -17.07 10.34
C GLN A 176 3.40 -16.07 10.76
N GLY A 177 3.80 -14.80 10.89
CA GLY A 177 2.86 -13.69 10.96
C GLY A 177 3.53 -12.33 10.89
N GLY A 178 2.84 -11.35 10.32
CA GLY A 178 3.36 -9.99 10.16
C GLY A 178 2.52 -9.11 9.24
N LEU A 179 3.17 -8.19 8.54
CA LEU A 179 2.56 -7.35 7.51
C LEU A 179 2.54 -8.04 6.15
N VAL A 180 1.50 -7.78 5.37
CA VAL A 180 1.37 -8.18 3.97
C VAL A 180 1.02 -6.99 3.08
N PHE A 181 1.60 -6.99 1.89
CA PHE A 181 1.41 -6.02 0.82
C PHE A 181 1.02 -6.77 -0.44
N TYR A 182 -0.23 -6.63 -0.87
CA TYR A 182 -0.71 -7.12 -2.17
C TYR A 182 -0.58 -5.99 -3.18
N ILE A 183 0.36 -6.17 -4.12
CA ILE A 183 0.85 -5.11 -5.00
C ILE A 183 0.19 -5.24 -6.36
N ASN A 184 -0.19 -4.10 -6.94
CA ASN A 184 -0.90 -4.03 -8.21
C ASN A 184 -2.19 -4.86 -8.20
N SER A 185 -2.97 -4.68 -7.14
CA SER A 185 -4.22 -5.41 -6.93
C SER A 185 -5.39 -4.73 -7.65
N LEU A 186 -6.35 -5.54 -8.08
CA LEU A 186 -7.66 -5.10 -8.58
C LEU A 186 -8.68 -4.89 -7.44
N GLY A 187 -8.26 -5.00 -6.17
CA GLY A 187 -9.13 -4.94 -4.99
C GLY A 187 -9.86 -6.26 -4.71
N LEU A 188 -10.79 -6.25 -3.76
CA LEU A 188 -11.43 -7.47 -3.22
C LEU A 188 -12.16 -8.31 -4.27
N GLU A 189 -12.88 -7.68 -5.20
CA GLU A 189 -13.69 -8.40 -6.20
C GLU A 189 -12.86 -9.04 -7.32
N GLY A 190 -11.59 -8.67 -7.43
CA GLY A 190 -10.71 -9.08 -8.53
C GLY A 190 -9.29 -9.44 -8.10
N GLU A 191 -9.03 -9.65 -6.80
CA GLU A 191 -7.69 -9.90 -6.27
C GLU A 191 -7.07 -11.10 -6.98
N LYS A 192 -6.09 -10.79 -7.82
CA LYS A 192 -5.18 -11.77 -8.40
C LYS A 192 -3.90 -11.53 -7.66
N TYR A 193 -3.55 -12.44 -6.75
CA TYR A 193 -2.28 -12.45 -6.03
C TYR A 193 -1.12 -12.62 -7.04
N GLU A 194 -0.85 -11.60 -7.84
CA GLU A 194 0.15 -11.61 -8.91
C GLU A 194 1.50 -11.24 -8.33
N SER A 195 1.52 -10.22 -7.46
CA SER A 195 2.70 -9.80 -6.73
C SER A 195 2.39 -9.46 -5.27
N TRP A 196 3.31 -9.83 -4.37
CA TRP A 196 3.17 -9.53 -2.96
C TRP A 196 4.51 -9.38 -2.26
N VAL A 197 4.50 -8.67 -1.14
CA VAL A 197 5.56 -8.69 -0.13
C VAL A 197 4.93 -9.09 1.20
N LYS A 198 5.54 -10.05 1.91
CA LYS A 198 5.20 -10.36 3.30
C LYS A 198 6.43 -10.16 4.17
N THR A 199 6.25 -9.59 5.35
CA THR A 199 7.34 -9.40 6.31
C THR A 199 6.83 -9.52 7.74
N GLY A 200 7.59 -10.19 8.60
CA GLY A 200 7.10 -10.58 9.92
C GLY A 200 7.98 -11.61 10.59
N ILE A 201 7.49 -12.21 11.67
CA ILE A 201 8.16 -13.35 12.28
C ILE A 201 7.90 -14.62 11.47
N GLU A 202 8.93 -15.44 11.34
CA GLU A 202 8.89 -16.80 10.83
C GLU A 202 9.75 -17.74 11.68
N GLN A 203 9.16 -18.86 12.12
CA GLN A 203 9.86 -19.90 12.86
C GLN A 203 10.74 -20.71 11.90
N PHE A 204 12.06 -20.63 12.06
CA PHE A 204 13.01 -21.37 11.23
C PHE A 204 14.25 -21.73 12.03
N ASP A 205 14.79 -22.93 11.80
CA ASP A 205 15.99 -23.43 12.49
C ASP A 205 15.86 -23.37 14.03
N GLY A 206 14.70 -23.82 14.54
CA GLY A 206 14.42 -23.91 15.96
C GLY A 206 14.17 -22.58 16.68
N LYS A 207 14.20 -21.43 15.99
CA LYS A 207 13.99 -20.11 16.59
C LYS A 207 13.10 -19.18 15.73
N PRO A 208 12.46 -18.17 16.33
CA PRO A 208 11.83 -17.10 15.58
C PRO A 208 12.89 -16.26 14.87
N ASN A 209 12.61 -15.87 13.63
CA ASN A 209 13.40 -14.92 12.85
C ASN A 209 12.45 -13.88 12.26
N VAL A 210 12.93 -12.67 11.97
CA VAL A 210 12.18 -11.75 11.12
C VAL A 210 12.50 -12.07 9.66
N GLY A 211 11.50 -12.53 8.93
CA GLY A 211 11.59 -12.87 7.52
C GLY A 211 10.96 -11.81 6.64
N THR A 212 11.52 -11.62 5.43
CA THR A 212 10.83 -10.91 4.34
C THR A 212 10.85 -11.77 3.10
N VAL A 213 9.67 -11.91 2.48
CA VAL A 213 9.49 -12.55 1.18
C VAL A 213 8.95 -11.54 0.20
N ALA A 214 9.67 -11.31 -0.90
CA ALA A 214 9.22 -10.50 -2.02
C ALA A 214 8.95 -11.40 -3.22
N THR A 215 7.72 -11.34 -3.75
CA THR A 215 7.30 -12.15 -4.91
C THR A 215 6.77 -11.23 -6.00
N PRO A 216 7.55 -10.97 -7.07
CA PRO A 216 7.09 -10.15 -8.18
C PRO A 216 6.08 -10.89 -9.06
N GLY A 217 5.36 -10.12 -9.88
CA GLY A 217 4.49 -10.65 -10.94
C GLY A 217 5.27 -11.59 -11.86
N GLU A 218 4.71 -12.76 -12.16
CA GLU A 218 5.30 -13.79 -13.03
C GLU A 218 6.66 -14.37 -12.56
N GLY A 219 7.20 -13.91 -11.43
CA GLY A 219 8.44 -14.41 -10.84
C GLY A 219 8.21 -15.36 -9.66
N TYR A 220 9.26 -15.65 -8.89
CA TYR A 220 9.23 -16.52 -7.72
C TYR A 220 9.57 -15.76 -6.44
N SER A 221 9.27 -16.36 -5.29
CA SER A 221 9.54 -15.77 -3.98
C SER A 221 11.04 -15.70 -3.68
N ASP A 222 11.51 -14.49 -3.38
CA ASP A 222 12.85 -14.23 -2.83
C ASP A 222 12.72 -14.00 -1.32
N TRP A 223 13.44 -14.80 -0.53
CA TRP A 223 13.30 -14.91 0.92
C TRP A 223 14.59 -14.55 1.64
N SER A 224 14.44 -13.77 2.70
CA SER A 224 15.52 -13.38 3.60
C SER A 224 15.07 -13.57 5.05
N LEU A 225 16.04 -13.86 5.93
CA LEU A 225 15.84 -14.01 7.36
C LEU A 225 16.88 -13.19 8.13
N VAL A 226 16.43 -12.52 9.18
CA VAL A 226 17.29 -11.87 10.18
C VAL A 226 16.88 -12.41 11.55
N ALA A 227 17.84 -12.74 12.41
CA ALA A 227 17.55 -13.21 13.75
C ALA A 227 16.78 -12.14 14.55
N THR A 228 15.78 -12.56 15.32
CA THR A 228 15.11 -11.70 16.31
C THR A 228 15.49 -12.13 17.73
N GLY A 229 15.39 -11.19 18.67
CA GLY A 229 15.68 -11.42 20.09
C GLY A 229 14.60 -12.18 20.86
N GLY A 230 13.44 -12.49 20.24
CA GLY A 230 12.34 -13.14 20.97
C GLY A 230 11.15 -13.55 20.11
N ARG A 231 10.02 -13.80 20.79
CA ARG A 231 8.74 -14.21 20.18
C ARG A 231 7.92 -13.05 19.62
N ASN A 232 8.37 -11.82 19.83
CA ASN A 232 7.72 -10.61 19.36
C ASN A 232 8.71 -9.76 18.56
N ALA A 233 8.21 -9.03 17.58
CA ALA A 233 9.00 -8.09 16.78
C ALA A 233 8.12 -6.93 16.32
N THR A 234 8.69 -5.73 16.31
CA THR A 234 8.04 -4.57 15.68
C THR A 234 8.63 -4.37 14.29
N ILE A 235 7.77 -4.44 13.29
CA ILE A 235 8.12 -4.26 11.88
C ILE A 235 7.56 -2.93 11.42
N GLU A 236 8.38 -2.17 10.70
CA GLU A 236 7.97 -0.93 10.05
C GLU A 236 8.37 -0.96 8.57
N VAL A 237 7.50 -0.48 7.71
CA VAL A 237 7.67 -0.51 6.27
C VAL A 237 7.29 0.85 5.69
N GLU A 238 8.12 1.39 4.80
CA GLU A 238 7.87 2.66 4.12
C GLU A 238 8.46 2.64 2.68
N PRO A 239 7.98 3.51 1.78
CA PRO A 239 8.66 3.77 0.52
C PRO A 239 10.01 4.46 0.73
N GLU A 240 10.97 4.14 -0.14
CA GLU A 240 12.19 4.92 -0.30
C GLU A 240 11.86 6.35 -0.72
N GLN A 241 12.48 7.34 -0.07
CA GLN A 241 12.26 8.74 -0.41
C GLN A 241 12.79 9.05 -1.82
N GLY A 242 11.88 9.34 -2.74
CA GLY A 242 12.21 9.68 -4.13
C GLY A 242 12.63 8.49 -5.00
N GLY A 243 12.49 7.26 -4.50
CA GLY A 243 12.84 6.03 -5.21
C GLY A 243 11.67 5.06 -5.36
N PRO A 244 11.84 3.97 -6.14
CA PRO A 244 10.80 2.98 -6.39
C PRO A 244 10.73 1.87 -5.33
N SER A 245 11.60 1.91 -4.31
CA SER A 245 11.82 0.79 -3.42
C SER A 245 10.89 0.81 -2.20
N LEU A 246 10.56 -0.38 -1.70
CA LEU A 246 9.96 -0.58 -0.39
C LEU A 246 11.07 -0.97 0.60
N TYR A 247 11.18 -0.23 1.69
CA TYR A 247 12.12 -0.50 2.77
C TYR A 247 11.41 -1.15 3.94
N VAL A 248 12.01 -2.22 4.45
CA VAL A 248 11.52 -2.95 5.62
C VAL A 248 12.53 -2.81 6.75
N TYR A 249 12.03 -2.39 7.90
CA TYR A 249 12.81 -2.14 9.09
C TYR A 249 12.37 -3.05 10.25
N LEU A 250 13.36 -3.53 10.99
CA LEU A 250 13.17 -4.09 12.33
C LEU A 250 13.38 -2.96 13.36
N VAL A 251 12.39 -2.77 14.23
CA VAL A 251 12.40 -1.73 15.26
C VAL A 251 12.59 -2.36 16.64
N GLU A 252 13.62 -1.93 17.36
CA GLU A 252 14.00 -2.40 18.70
C GLU A 252 14.16 -1.19 19.62
N GLY A 253 13.10 -0.82 20.32
CA GLY A 253 13.05 0.44 21.08
C GLY A 253 13.17 1.64 20.14
N GLU A 254 14.23 2.43 20.31
CA GLU A 254 14.54 3.58 19.44
C GLU A 254 15.36 3.20 18.20
N LYS A 255 15.95 2.00 18.18
CA LYS A 255 16.79 1.54 17.07
C LYS A 255 15.92 1.06 15.91
N ARG A 256 16.14 1.63 14.73
CA ARG A 256 15.51 1.23 13.47
C ARG A 256 16.56 0.67 12.51
N THR A 257 16.49 -0.62 12.20
CA THR A 257 17.47 -1.31 11.35
C THR A 257 16.83 -1.67 10.01
N LEU A 258 17.36 -1.16 8.90
CA LEU A 258 16.92 -1.58 7.56
C LEU A 258 17.36 -3.03 7.34
N ILE A 259 16.41 -3.93 7.13
CA ILE A 259 16.67 -5.37 6.97
C ILE A 259 16.37 -5.87 5.56
N ARG A 260 15.58 -5.14 4.77
CA ARG A 260 15.29 -5.49 3.39
C ARG A 260 14.94 -4.27 2.55
N GLU A 261 15.45 -4.27 1.33
CA GLU A 261 15.03 -3.41 0.24
C GLU A 261 14.33 -4.27 -0.82
N VAL A 262 13.18 -3.79 -1.32
CA VAL A 262 12.46 -4.40 -2.44
C VAL A 262 12.28 -3.36 -3.53
N THR A 263 13.07 -3.47 -4.60
CA THR A 263 13.31 -2.39 -5.59
C THR A 263 12.21 -2.17 -6.64
N TRP A 264 11.13 -2.96 -6.59
CA TRP A 264 10.16 -3.00 -7.67
C TRP A 264 8.73 -2.58 -7.29
N VAL A 265 8.46 -2.30 -6.01
CA VAL A 265 7.09 -2.09 -5.51
C VAL A 265 6.43 -0.83 -6.08
N PHE A 266 7.16 0.28 -6.17
CA PHE A 266 6.61 1.59 -6.59
C PHE A 266 7.01 1.99 -8.01
N GLN A 267 7.29 1.01 -8.90
CA GLN A 267 7.53 1.28 -10.31
C GLN A 267 6.28 1.85 -11.00
N GLU A 268 6.46 2.69 -12.02
CA GLU A 268 5.35 3.42 -12.67
C GLU A 268 4.23 2.53 -13.22
N LYS A 269 4.57 1.30 -13.63
CA LYS A 269 3.61 0.28 -14.13
C LYS A 269 2.65 -0.27 -13.06
N HIS A 270 2.82 0.10 -11.80
CA HIS A 270 2.03 -0.37 -10.65
C HIS A 270 1.10 0.72 -10.12
N ASP A 271 0.35 1.40 -10.99
CA ASP A 271 -0.54 2.51 -10.62
C ASP A 271 -1.93 2.10 -10.10
N GLN A 272 -2.11 0.81 -9.77
CA GLN A 272 -3.35 0.25 -9.24
C GLN A 272 -3.46 0.37 -7.70
N LEU A 273 -4.22 -0.54 -7.08
CA LEU A 273 -4.39 -0.58 -5.63
C LEU A 273 -3.25 -1.33 -4.94
N LEU A 274 -2.96 -0.91 -3.72
CA LEU A 274 -2.12 -1.62 -2.77
C LEU A 274 -3.00 -2.10 -1.61
N GLY A 275 -3.03 -3.41 -1.40
CA GLY A 275 -3.63 -4.00 -0.20
C GLY A 275 -2.59 -4.08 0.90
N VAL A 276 -2.81 -3.39 2.02
CA VAL A 276 -1.89 -3.40 3.18
C VAL A 276 -2.61 -3.87 4.43
N GLY A 277 -1.96 -4.72 5.20
CA GLY A 277 -2.47 -5.12 6.51
C GLY A 277 -1.67 -6.25 7.12
N VAL A 278 -2.35 -7.11 7.89
CA VAL A 278 -1.72 -8.18 8.68
C VAL A 278 -2.08 -9.56 8.14
N TYR A 279 -1.18 -10.52 8.28
CA TYR A 279 -1.39 -11.91 7.86
C TYR A 279 -0.83 -12.90 8.88
N ALA A 280 -1.34 -14.12 8.86
CA ALA A 280 -0.77 -15.27 9.55
C ALA A 280 -0.68 -16.47 8.60
N ALA A 281 0.25 -17.38 8.85
CA ALA A 281 0.34 -18.65 8.12
C ALA A 281 0.90 -19.76 9.01
N ARG A 282 0.43 -20.98 8.77
CA ARG A 282 0.93 -22.22 9.37
C ARG A 282 1.13 -23.25 8.26
N PRO A 283 2.27 -23.22 7.55
CA PRO A 283 2.51 -24.07 6.39
C PRO A 283 2.63 -25.54 6.75
N THR A 284 3.24 -25.85 7.91
CA THR A 284 3.48 -27.23 8.33
C THR A 284 2.26 -27.87 8.98
N LYS A 285 2.15 -29.17 8.74
CA LYS A 285 1.15 -30.06 9.34
C LYS A 285 1.88 -31.02 10.26
N VAL A 286 1.25 -31.38 11.38
CA VAL A 286 1.73 -32.50 12.18
C VAL A 286 1.25 -33.83 11.58
N GLN A 287 1.87 -34.95 11.96
CA GLN A 287 1.51 -36.25 11.41
C GLN A 287 0.04 -36.59 11.70
N GLY A 288 -0.71 -36.97 10.67
CA GLY A 288 -2.14 -37.28 10.77
C GLY A 288 -3.07 -36.05 10.67
N GLU A 289 -2.53 -34.84 10.56
CA GLU A 289 -3.30 -33.61 10.39
C GLU A 289 -3.53 -33.31 8.90
N GLU A 290 -4.76 -32.92 8.55
CA GLU A 290 -5.13 -32.50 7.19
C GLU A 290 -4.98 -30.98 7.01
N ALA A 291 -4.83 -30.51 5.76
CA ALA A 291 -4.85 -29.07 5.51
C ALA A 291 -6.21 -28.48 5.91
N GLY A 292 -6.22 -27.32 6.57
CA GLY A 292 -7.44 -26.65 7.00
C GLY A 292 -8.18 -27.37 8.13
N LYS A 293 -7.55 -28.38 8.76
CA LYS A 293 -8.06 -29.05 9.97
C LYS A 293 -6.93 -29.16 10.99
N GLY A 294 -7.27 -29.12 12.27
CA GLY A 294 -6.30 -29.19 13.36
C GLY A 294 -6.07 -27.86 14.04
N ASP A 295 -4.96 -27.76 14.78
CA ASP A 295 -4.74 -26.66 15.71
C ASP A 295 -4.32 -25.40 14.96
N ALA A 296 -5.09 -24.32 15.13
CA ALA A 296 -4.79 -23.03 14.53
C ALA A 296 -3.62 -22.32 15.24
N LEU A 297 -2.80 -21.61 14.47
CA LEU A 297 -1.87 -20.61 14.99
C LEU A 297 -2.68 -19.34 15.27
N SER A 298 -2.62 -18.82 16.49
CA SER A 298 -3.17 -17.50 16.82
C SER A 298 -2.04 -16.48 16.86
N VAL A 299 -2.02 -15.55 15.91
CA VAL A 299 -1.05 -14.47 15.85
C VAL A 299 -1.69 -13.18 16.31
N ASN A 300 -1.04 -12.48 17.24
CA ASN A 300 -1.50 -11.22 17.79
C ASN A 300 -0.70 -10.06 17.20
N PHE A 301 -1.43 -8.99 16.90
CA PHE A 301 -0.92 -7.76 16.31
C PHE A 301 -1.33 -6.59 17.18
N GLU A 302 -0.36 -5.81 17.62
CA GLU A 302 -0.56 -4.64 18.48
C GLU A 302 -0.05 -3.38 17.79
N GLY A 303 -0.79 -2.29 17.93
CA GLY A 303 -0.41 -0.98 17.38
C GLY A 303 -0.24 -0.99 15.87
N LEU A 304 -1.18 -1.62 15.16
CA LEU A 304 -1.21 -1.54 13.70
C LEU A 304 -1.50 -0.11 13.26
N GLU A 305 -0.52 0.49 12.61
CA GLU A 305 -0.59 1.82 11.99
C GLU A 305 -0.43 1.63 10.48
N ILE A 306 -1.33 2.21 9.69
CA ILE A 306 -1.21 2.26 8.23
C ILE A 306 -1.51 3.69 7.79
N GLU A 307 -0.50 4.37 7.29
CA GLU A 307 -0.55 5.78 6.93
C GLU A 307 -0.60 5.95 5.42
N TRP A 308 -1.48 6.86 5.00
CA TRP A 308 -1.69 7.23 3.61
C TRP A 308 -1.54 8.74 3.44
N THR A 309 -1.24 9.19 2.23
CA THR A 309 -1.46 10.57 1.80
C THR A 309 -2.96 10.80 1.66
N GLU A 310 -3.43 11.94 2.17
CA GLU A 310 -4.81 12.40 2.01
C GLU A 310 -5.15 12.67 0.53
#